data_AF-A0A0P0LQI8-F1
#
_entry.id   AF-A0A0P0LQI8-F1
#
_cell.length_a   1.000
_cell.length_b   1.000
_cell.length_c   1.000
_cell.angle_alpha   90.00
_cell.angle_beta   90.00
_cell.angle_gamma   90.00
#
_symmetry.space_group_name_H-M   'P 1'
#
loop_
_entity.id
_entity.type
_entity.pdbx_description
1 polymer ?
#
loop_
_entity_poly.entity_id
_entity_poly.type
_entity_poly.pdbx_seq_one_letter_code
_entity_poly.pdbx_strand_id
1 'polypeptide(L)'
;MGLALEQARQAAAAGEVPVGAVVVKNGQVIATGRNAPIASHDPTAHAEVVALREAARIMGNYRLDGCTLYVTLEPCAMCSGAMLHARVDRVVFGAPDPRTGVAGSVLNLFGHPQLNHQTQVTGGVLAEECGQLLKDFFRPKRMNPQPLREDALRTPDEAFTDLPDYPWQPHYVNDLPSIAGLRMHYLDEGDANAPLTWLCLHGNPAWSYLYRKMIPVWLAAGHRVVAPDLIGFGKSDKPKKDSFHQFETHRQSLLDLIERLDLQRVVLVVQDWGGILGLTLPMAATERFKGLLVMNTTLATGEQPLSAGFLAWRDWCQSQPQFDVGKLFARGNRSMTPQETDAYNAPFPDKGFRAALRAFPPMVPEFADSPGAGISRQARDFWRNEWQGQSFMAIGQQDPVLGEPVMRHLQSRILGCPEPMLLPDAGHFVQEQGRAIAEAAVRHFKP
;
A
#
# COMPACT_ATOMS: atom_id res chain seq x y z
N MET A 1 15.37 14.94 -38.60
CA MET A 1 15.17 14.02 -37.46
C MET A 1 15.80 14.52 -36.16
N GLY A 2 17.08 14.91 -36.13
CA GLY A 2 17.72 15.40 -34.88
C GLY A 2 16.95 16.51 -34.13
N LEU A 3 16.38 17.49 -34.85
CA LEU A 3 15.53 18.52 -34.24
C LEU A 3 14.20 17.97 -33.67
N ALA A 4 13.63 16.93 -34.29
CA ALA A 4 12.44 16.26 -33.78
C ALA A 4 12.75 15.47 -32.50
N LEU A 5 13.93 14.84 -32.42
CA LEU A 5 14.45 14.22 -31.18
C LEU A 5 14.61 15.25 -30.06
N GLU A 6 15.08 16.46 -30.38
CA GLU A 6 15.18 17.52 -29.38
C GLU A 6 13.80 17.93 -28.84
N GLN A 7 12.81 18.07 -29.71
CA GLN A 7 11.42 18.29 -29.28
C GLN A 7 10.86 17.14 -28.44
N ALA A 8 11.18 15.89 -28.79
CA ALA A 8 10.78 14.71 -28.03
C ALA A 8 11.40 14.68 -26.63
N ARG A 9 12.66 15.10 -26.46
CA ARG A 9 13.30 15.25 -25.14
C ARG A 9 12.61 16.31 -24.30
N GLN A 10 12.21 17.41 -24.91
CA GLN A 10 11.49 18.47 -24.21
C GLN A 10 10.07 18.03 -23.80
N ALA A 11 9.39 17.18 -24.59
CA ALA A 11 8.15 16.54 -24.17
C ALA A 11 8.38 15.63 -22.95
N ALA A 12 9.40 14.76 -22.99
CA ALA A 12 9.76 13.92 -21.84
C ALA A 12 10.03 14.76 -20.57
N ALA A 13 10.79 15.85 -20.69
CA ALA A 13 11.08 16.75 -19.57
C ALA A 13 9.82 17.41 -18.99
N ALA A 14 8.77 17.57 -19.79
CA ALA A 14 7.47 18.07 -19.37
C ALA A 14 6.52 16.97 -18.87
N GLY A 15 6.97 15.72 -18.75
CA GLY A 15 6.15 14.58 -18.31
C GLY A 15 5.25 13.99 -19.41
N GLU A 16 5.40 14.45 -20.65
CA GLU A 16 4.64 14.00 -21.82
C GLU A 16 5.34 12.81 -22.51
N VAL A 17 4.58 11.97 -23.22
CA VAL A 17 5.16 10.89 -24.03
C VAL A 17 6.14 11.51 -25.05
N PRO A 18 7.41 11.06 -25.14
CA PRO A 18 8.47 11.75 -25.87
C PRO A 18 8.36 11.55 -27.38
N VAL A 19 7.43 12.26 -27.99
CA VAL A 19 7.30 12.38 -29.44
C VAL A 19 7.49 13.84 -29.81
N GLY A 20 8.30 14.06 -30.83
CA GLY A 20 8.59 15.37 -31.39
C GLY A 20 8.47 15.34 -32.90
N ALA A 21 8.12 16.48 -33.49
CA ALA A 21 7.91 16.64 -34.91
C ALA A 21 8.42 18.00 -35.42
N VAL A 22 8.79 18.05 -36.70
CA VAL A 22 9.30 19.25 -37.37
C VAL A 22 8.78 19.29 -38.80
N VAL A 23 8.21 20.42 -39.22
CA VAL A 23 7.79 20.69 -40.60
C VAL A 23 8.89 21.48 -41.31
N VAL A 24 9.30 21.02 -42.49
CA VAL A 24 10.37 21.61 -43.30
C VAL A 24 9.86 21.90 -44.71
N LYS A 25 10.20 23.06 -45.27
CA LYS A 25 9.95 23.42 -46.67
C LYS A 25 11.19 24.06 -47.27
N ASN A 26 11.61 23.63 -48.46
CA ASN A 26 12.81 24.14 -49.15
C ASN A 26 14.07 24.12 -48.28
N GLY A 27 14.24 23.08 -47.46
CA GLY A 27 15.37 22.94 -46.52
C GLY A 27 15.30 23.83 -45.26
N GLN A 28 14.25 24.64 -45.11
CA GLN A 28 14.05 25.50 -43.95
C GLN A 28 13.00 24.92 -43.00
N VAL A 29 13.27 24.98 -41.70
CA VAL A 29 12.30 24.61 -40.66
C VAL A 29 11.20 25.68 -40.61
N ILE A 30 9.96 25.25 -40.83
CA ILE A 30 8.79 26.12 -40.75
C ILE A 30 8.22 26.10 -39.33
N ALA A 31 8.06 24.92 -38.74
CA ALA A 31 7.49 24.78 -37.40
C ALA A 31 8.02 23.52 -36.70
N THR A 32 7.95 23.54 -35.38
CA THR A 32 8.24 22.39 -34.51
C THR A 32 7.04 22.07 -33.65
N GLY A 33 6.89 20.81 -33.27
CA GLY A 33 5.84 20.37 -32.35
C GLY A 33 6.36 19.25 -31.45
N ARG A 34 5.72 19.10 -30.30
CA ARG A 34 5.98 18.03 -29.34
C ARG A 34 4.65 17.64 -28.70
N ASN A 35 4.55 16.42 -28.21
CA ASN A 35 3.37 16.01 -27.47
C ASN A 35 3.12 16.95 -26.29
N ALA A 36 1.86 17.38 -26.14
CA ALA A 36 1.39 18.16 -25.00
C ALA A 36 -0.03 17.80 -24.52
N PRO A 37 -0.55 16.57 -24.68
CA PRO A 37 -1.95 16.26 -24.35
C PRO A 37 -2.29 16.44 -22.86
N ILE A 38 -1.33 16.19 -21.96
CA ILE A 38 -1.55 16.34 -20.51
C ILE A 38 -1.57 17.83 -20.16
N ALA A 39 -0.51 18.55 -20.53
CA ALA A 39 -0.32 19.96 -20.15
C ALA A 39 -1.38 20.88 -20.77
N SER A 40 -1.86 20.57 -21.97
CA SER A 40 -2.87 21.37 -22.67
C SER A 40 -4.30 20.88 -22.51
N HIS A 41 -4.51 19.72 -21.88
CA HIS A 41 -5.80 19.03 -21.85
C HIS A 41 -6.43 18.83 -23.24
N ASP A 42 -5.62 18.78 -24.30
CA ASP A 42 -6.05 18.58 -25.69
C ASP A 42 -5.72 17.14 -26.13
N PRO A 43 -6.71 16.26 -26.30
CA PRO A 43 -6.47 14.87 -26.73
C PRO A 43 -5.86 14.77 -28.12
N THR A 44 -5.86 15.85 -28.91
CA THR A 44 -5.29 15.91 -30.26
C THR A 44 -3.92 16.58 -30.32
N ALA A 45 -3.36 17.04 -29.19
CA ALA A 45 -2.05 17.71 -29.11
C ALA A 45 -0.86 16.74 -29.23
N HIS A 46 -0.90 15.89 -30.26
CA HIS A 46 0.22 15.08 -30.69
C HIS A 46 1.24 15.96 -31.42
N ALA A 47 2.52 15.59 -31.34
CA ALA A 47 3.63 16.35 -31.90
C ALA A 47 3.40 16.75 -33.37
N GLU A 48 2.89 15.84 -34.19
CA GLU A 48 2.59 16.07 -35.60
C GLU A 48 1.49 17.11 -35.77
N VAL A 49 0.39 16.97 -35.04
CA VAL A 49 -0.75 17.89 -35.13
C VAL A 49 -0.36 19.29 -34.66
N VAL A 50 0.43 19.38 -33.57
CA VAL A 50 0.98 20.64 -33.06
C VAL A 50 1.88 21.30 -34.12
N ALA A 51 2.79 20.54 -34.73
CA ALA A 51 3.69 21.05 -35.76
C ALA A 51 2.94 21.50 -37.03
N LEU A 52 1.92 20.75 -37.46
CA LEU A 52 1.09 21.10 -38.62
C LEU A 52 0.25 22.36 -38.36
N ARG A 53 -0.36 22.48 -37.18
CA ARG A 53 -1.12 23.68 -36.77
C ARG A 53 -0.23 24.92 -36.83
N GLU A 54 0.97 24.84 -36.26
CA GLU A 54 1.89 25.96 -36.24
C GLU A 54 2.45 26.29 -37.63
N ALA A 55 2.77 25.28 -38.45
CA ALA A 55 3.19 25.51 -39.83
C ALA A 55 2.10 26.20 -40.65
N ALA A 56 0.85 25.76 -40.52
CA ALA A 56 -0.28 26.38 -41.21
C ALA A 56 -0.49 27.83 -40.79
N ARG A 57 -0.33 28.13 -39.50
CA ARG A 57 -0.38 29.49 -38.97
C ARG A 57 0.71 30.38 -39.57
N ILE A 58 1.95 29.90 -39.60
CA ILE A 58 3.10 30.64 -40.14
C ILE A 58 2.97 30.88 -41.64
N MET A 59 2.51 29.87 -42.38
CA MET A 59 2.34 29.95 -43.84
C MET A 59 1.04 30.66 -44.27
N GLY A 60 0.15 30.98 -43.33
CA GLY A 60 -1.16 31.55 -43.63
C GLY A 60 -2.05 30.64 -44.47
N ASN A 61 -1.82 29.33 -44.43
CA ASN A 61 -2.53 28.34 -45.25
C ASN A 61 -2.60 26.99 -44.55
N TYR A 62 -3.79 26.39 -44.51
CA TYR A 62 -4.01 25.06 -43.94
C TYR A 62 -3.44 23.93 -44.82
N ARG A 63 -3.17 24.23 -46.10
CA ARG A 63 -2.45 23.33 -47.01
C ARG A 63 -0.97 23.65 -46.99
N LEU A 64 -0.18 22.61 -46.81
CA LEU A 64 1.26 22.61 -46.62
C LEU A 64 1.96 21.92 -47.79
N ASP A 65 1.48 22.16 -49.02
CA ASP A 65 2.08 21.60 -50.24
C ASP A 65 3.59 21.97 -50.30
N GLY A 66 4.42 21.01 -50.68
CA GLY A 66 5.89 21.15 -50.68
C GLY A 66 6.56 20.95 -49.33
N CYS A 67 5.81 20.67 -48.25
CA CYS A 67 6.38 20.42 -46.94
C CYS A 67 6.73 18.94 -46.72
N THR A 68 7.81 18.72 -45.97
CA THR A 68 8.15 17.43 -45.36
C THR A 68 7.96 17.50 -43.84
N LEU A 69 7.21 16.55 -43.28
CA LEU A 69 7.09 16.37 -41.83
C LEU A 69 8.06 15.29 -41.36
N TYR A 70 8.89 15.62 -40.38
CA TYR A 70 9.71 14.65 -39.64
C TYR A 70 9.08 14.39 -38.29
N VAL A 71 8.94 13.14 -37.85
CA VAL A 71 8.40 12.77 -36.54
C VAL A 71 9.19 11.60 -35.94
N THR A 72 9.42 11.61 -34.62
CA THR A 72 10.25 10.57 -33.97
C THR A 72 9.57 9.20 -33.90
N LEU A 73 8.24 9.14 -33.93
CA LEU A 73 7.45 7.91 -33.88
C LEU A 73 6.54 7.81 -35.10
N GLU A 74 6.25 6.60 -35.56
CA GLU A 74 5.28 6.36 -36.62
C GLU A 74 3.92 6.99 -36.30
N PRO A 75 3.30 7.74 -37.24
CA PRO A 75 2.09 8.48 -36.96
C PRO A 75 0.87 7.57 -36.82
N CYS A 76 -0.01 7.91 -35.88
CA CYS A 76 -1.29 7.25 -35.71
C CYS A 76 -2.32 7.66 -36.77
N ALA A 77 -3.51 7.04 -36.76
CA ALA A 77 -4.61 7.33 -37.70
C ALA A 77 -5.01 8.81 -37.74
N MET A 78 -5.13 9.45 -36.57
CA MET A 78 -5.49 10.86 -36.45
C MET A 78 -4.42 11.77 -37.09
N CYS A 79 -3.15 11.61 -36.70
CA CYS A 79 -2.05 12.41 -37.23
C CYS A 79 -1.91 12.22 -38.74
N SER A 80 -2.03 10.98 -39.23
CA SER A 80 -1.95 10.67 -40.66
C SER A 80 -3.09 11.28 -41.46
N GLY A 81 -4.33 11.24 -40.93
CA GLY A 81 -5.45 11.95 -41.51
C GLY A 81 -5.22 13.46 -41.59
N ALA A 82 -4.67 14.06 -40.53
CA ALA A 82 -4.32 15.48 -40.51
C ALA A 82 -3.27 15.83 -41.58
N MET A 83 -2.26 14.99 -41.79
CA MET A 83 -1.25 15.17 -42.85
C MET A 83 -1.86 15.15 -44.25
N LEU A 84 -2.79 14.22 -44.50
CA LEU A 84 -3.50 14.11 -45.78
C LEU A 84 -4.39 15.33 -46.04
N HIS A 85 -5.12 15.81 -45.02
CA HIS A 85 -5.92 17.03 -45.12
C HIS A 85 -5.05 18.27 -45.35
N ALA A 86 -3.88 18.32 -44.70
CA ALA A 86 -2.90 19.38 -44.87
C ALA A 86 -2.08 19.25 -46.16
N ARG A 87 -2.24 18.17 -46.94
CA ARG A 87 -1.49 17.92 -48.18
C ARG A 87 0.03 17.95 -48.02
N VAL A 88 0.52 17.34 -46.94
CA VAL A 88 1.97 17.19 -46.75
C VAL A 88 2.51 16.28 -47.84
N ASP A 89 3.56 16.70 -48.56
CA ASP A 89 4.13 15.92 -49.67
C ASP A 89 4.84 14.67 -49.17
N ARG A 90 5.55 14.78 -48.04
CA ARG A 90 6.36 13.70 -47.48
C ARG A 90 6.32 13.64 -45.96
N VAL A 91 6.25 12.42 -45.42
CA VAL A 91 6.39 12.12 -44.00
C VAL A 91 7.59 11.21 -43.80
N VAL A 92 8.45 11.59 -42.87
CA VAL A 92 9.64 10.83 -42.47
C VAL A 92 9.53 10.51 -40.98
N PHE A 93 9.43 9.23 -40.63
CA PHE A 93 9.32 8.83 -39.23
C PHE A 93 10.53 8.02 -38.74
N GLY A 94 10.78 8.10 -37.44
CA GLY A 94 11.86 7.40 -36.75
C GLY A 94 11.53 5.96 -36.43
N ALA A 95 11.07 5.71 -35.21
CA ALA A 95 10.72 4.38 -34.74
C ALA A 95 9.33 3.93 -35.25
N PRO A 96 9.13 2.64 -35.59
CA PRO A 96 7.79 2.10 -35.85
C PRO A 96 6.95 2.09 -34.57
N ASP A 97 5.63 2.21 -34.73
CA ASP A 97 4.67 2.05 -33.64
C ASP A 97 3.78 0.81 -33.88
N PRO A 98 4.11 -0.35 -33.27
CA PRO A 98 3.36 -1.58 -33.48
C PRO A 98 1.95 -1.56 -32.86
N ARG A 99 1.58 -0.51 -32.10
CA ARG A 99 0.29 -0.43 -31.42
C ARG A 99 -0.70 0.48 -32.13
N THR A 100 -0.24 1.62 -32.66
CA THR A 100 -1.14 2.63 -33.26
C THR A 100 -0.69 3.16 -34.61
N GLY A 101 0.52 2.83 -35.06
CA GLY A 101 1.11 3.33 -36.30
C GLY A 101 0.33 2.88 -37.53
N VAL A 102 0.02 3.82 -38.41
CA VAL A 102 -0.74 3.55 -39.65
C VAL A 102 0.05 3.85 -40.93
N ALA A 103 1.38 3.85 -40.86
CA ALA A 103 2.26 4.04 -42.00
C ALA A 103 2.98 2.74 -42.40
N GLY A 104 2.42 1.59 -41.98
CA GLY A 104 2.97 0.26 -42.24
C GLY A 104 2.89 -0.73 -41.08
N SER A 105 2.74 -0.27 -39.83
CA SER A 105 2.69 -1.18 -38.67
C SER A 105 1.33 -1.86 -38.46
N VAL A 106 0.29 -1.12 -38.05
CA VAL A 106 -1.05 -1.68 -37.80
C VAL A 106 -1.89 -1.62 -39.07
N LEU A 107 -1.83 -0.48 -39.76
CA LEU A 107 -2.46 -0.21 -41.04
C LEU A 107 -1.48 0.53 -41.94
N ASN A 108 -1.83 0.70 -43.21
CA ASN A 108 -1.10 1.59 -44.11
C ASN A 108 -2.06 2.58 -44.77
N LEU A 109 -2.39 3.65 -44.06
CA LEU A 109 -3.32 4.68 -44.52
C LEU A 109 -2.81 5.36 -45.81
N PHE A 110 -1.50 5.63 -45.86
CA PHE A 110 -0.84 6.25 -47.01
C PHE A 110 -0.77 5.34 -48.25
N GLY A 111 -1.01 4.04 -48.08
CA GLY A 111 -1.04 3.06 -49.18
C GLY A 111 -2.38 2.97 -49.90
N HIS A 112 -3.42 3.70 -49.46
CA HIS A 112 -4.75 3.63 -50.08
C HIS A 112 -4.90 4.59 -51.27
N PRO A 113 -5.02 4.09 -52.51
CA PRO A 113 -5.09 4.93 -53.71
C PRO A 113 -6.42 5.70 -53.82
N GLN A 114 -7.46 5.33 -53.08
CA GLN A 114 -8.75 6.03 -53.06
C GLN A 114 -8.69 7.36 -52.29
N LEU A 115 -7.66 7.60 -51.48
CA LEU A 115 -7.50 8.84 -50.76
C LEU A 115 -6.96 9.92 -51.70
N ASN A 116 -7.56 11.12 -51.66
CA ASN A 116 -7.31 12.18 -52.65
C ASN A 116 -5.84 12.61 -52.73
N HIS A 117 -5.18 12.86 -51.59
CA HIS A 117 -3.79 13.29 -51.54
C HIS A 117 -2.88 12.11 -51.27
N GLN A 118 -1.73 12.07 -51.94
CA GLN A 118 -0.77 10.97 -51.84
C GLN A 118 0.52 11.51 -51.23
N THR A 119 0.73 11.18 -49.95
CA THR A 119 1.92 11.56 -49.18
C THR A 119 2.96 10.44 -49.26
N GLN A 120 4.20 10.80 -49.62
CA GLN A 120 5.30 9.85 -49.62
C GLN A 120 5.75 9.53 -48.18
N VAL A 121 6.00 8.26 -47.88
CA VAL A 121 6.41 7.83 -46.53
C VAL A 121 7.84 7.29 -46.56
N THR A 122 8.65 7.69 -45.59
CA THR A 122 9.96 7.10 -45.31
C THR A 122 10.06 6.76 -43.82
N GLY A 123 10.05 5.48 -43.47
CA GLY A 123 10.24 5.01 -42.10
C GLY A 123 11.70 4.71 -41.76
N GLY A 124 12.00 4.60 -40.48
CA GLY A 124 13.26 4.03 -39.99
C GLY A 124 14.41 5.02 -39.79
N VAL A 125 14.20 6.33 -39.95
CA VAL A 125 15.29 7.32 -39.87
C VAL A 125 15.66 7.59 -38.42
N LEU A 126 16.88 7.22 -38.00
CA LEU A 126 17.29 7.21 -36.58
C LEU A 126 16.32 6.41 -35.70
N ALA A 127 15.81 5.28 -36.22
CA ALA A 127 14.81 4.46 -35.54
C ALA A 127 15.27 3.99 -34.15
N GLU A 128 16.54 3.63 -34.01
CA GLU A 128 17.10 3.17 -32.74
C GLU A 128 17.08 4.28 -31.69
N GLU A 129 17.60 5.47 -32.01
CA GLU A 129 17.60 6.63 -31.11
C GLU A 129 16.17 7.06 -30.73
N CYS A 130 15.27 7.12 -31.70
CA CYS A 130 13.87 7.48 -31.46
C CYS A 130 13.15 6.45 -30.58
N GLY A 131 13.38 5.16 -30.85
CA GLY A 131 12.78 4.06 -30.09
C GLY A 131 13.37 3.97 -28.69
N GLN A 132 14.67 4.26 -28.53
CA GLN A 132 15.35 4.23 -27.24
C GLN A 132 14.81 5.31 -26.31
N LEU A 133 14.56 6.53 -26.80
CA LEU A 133 13.94 7.60 -26.00
C LEU A 133 12.56 7.22 -25.46
N LEU A 134 11.71 6.58 -26.28
CA LEU A 134 10.41 6.05 -25.85
C LEU A 134 10.58 4.92 -24.81
N LYS A 135 11.50 3.98 -25.05
CA LYS A 135 11.81 2.91 -24.10
C LYS A 135 12.25 3.47 -22.76
N ASP A 136 13.17 4.44 -22.75
CA ASP A 136 13.70 5.04 -21.52
C ASP A 136 12.64 5.83 -20.76
N PHE A 137 11.71 6.49 -21.44
CA PHE A 137 10.58 7.16 -20.78
C PHE A 137 9.59 6.18 -20.13
N PHE A 138 9.36 5.00 -20.73
CA PHE A 138 8.47 3.98 -20.17
C PHE A 138 9.18 2.95 -19.27
N ARG A 139 10.51 2.93 -19.23
CA ARG A 139 11.32 2.03 -18.40
C ARG A 139 11.04 2.21 -16.90
N PRO A 140 10.95 3.45 -16.34
CA PRO A 140 10.52 3.66 -14.97
C PRO A 140 9.07 3.23 -14.71
N LYS A 141 8.20 3.23 -15.73
CA LYS A 141 6.78 2.85 -15.61
C LYS A 141 6.52 1.34 -15.72
N ARG A 142 7.54 0.52 -16.01
CA ARG A 142 7.46 -0.97 -16.06
C ARG A 142 8.17 -1.68 -14.93
N MET A 143 8.87 -0.97 -14.05
CA MET A 143 9.31 -1.55 -12.79
C MET A 143 8.09 -1.62 -11.88
N ASN A 144 7.65 -2.83 -11.53
CA ASN A 144 6.78 -3.00 -10.37
C ASN A 144 7.56 -2.43 -9.17
N PRO A 145 7.18 -1.28 -8.59
CA PRO A 145 7.94 -0.67 -7.50
C PRO A 145 7.93 -1.55 -6.25
N GLN A 146 7.06 -2.57 -6.22
CA GLN A 146 6.87 -3.49 -5.12
C GLN A 146 6.78 -4.93 -5.64
N PRO A 147 7.88 -5.49 -6.17
CA PRO A 147 7.88 -6.87 -6.68
C PRO A 147 7.46 -7.83 -5.58
N LEU A 148 6.57 -8.77 -5.92
CA LEU A 148 6.19 -9.84 -5.01
C LEU A 148 7.32 -10.86 -4.98
N ARG A 149 7.80 -11.19 -3.78
CA ARG A 149 8.77 -12.27 -3.60
C ARG A 149 8.21 -13.61 -4.05
N GLU A 150 9.06 -14.46 -4.64
CA GLU A 150 8.67 -15.79 -5.12
C GLU A 150 8.13 -16.70 -4.01
N ASP A 151 8.57 -16.50 -2.77
CA ASP A 151 8.14 -17.26 -1.59
C ASP A 151 6.93 -16.65 -0.86
N ALA A 152 6.28 -15.63 -1.43
CA ALA A 152 5.12 -14.96 -0.88
C ALA A 152 3.93 -14.91 -1.83
N LEU A 153 2.77 -14.61 -1.27
CA LEU A 153 1.53 -14.32 -1.98
C LEU A 153 1.08 -12.90 -1.61
N ARG A 154 0.37 -12.25 -2.53
CA ARG A 154 -0.28 -10.95 -2.30
C ARG A 154 -1.76 -11.12 -2.59
N THR A 155 -2.60 -10.81 -1.61
CA THR A 155 -4.04 -10.88 -1.79
C THR A 155 -4.42 -9.86 -2.87
N PRO A 156 -5.22 -10.22 -3.89
CA PRO A 156 -5.66 -9.27 -4.92
C PRO A 156 -6.37 -8.07 -4.29
N ASP A 157 -6.14 -6.87 -4.83
CA ASP A 157 -6.69 -5.63 -4.26
C ASP A 157 -8.23 -5.63 -4.34
N GLU A 158 -8.81 -6.36 -5.28
CA GLU A 158 -10.26 -6.54 -5.45
C GLU A 158 -10.91 -7.17 -4.22
N ALA A 159 -10.18 -8.01 -3.46
CA ALA A 159 -10.68 -8.60 -2.22
C ALA A 159 -10.98 -7.57 -1.13
N PHE A 160 -10.45 -6.35 -1.27
CA PHE A 160 -10.61 -5.26 -0.30
C PHE A 160 -11.47 -4.11 -0.83
N THR A 161 -12.28 -4.36 -1.86
CA THR A 161 -13.27 -3.40 -2.36
C THR A 161 -14.50 -3.35 -1.44
N ASP A 162 -15.11 -2.17 -1.31
CA ASP A 162 -16.38 -1.95 -0.59
C ASP A 162 -16.41 -2.47 0.86
N LEU A 163 -15.27 -2.42 1.56
CA LEU A 163 -15.19 -2.80 2.97
C LEU A 163 -16.00 -1.82 3.85
N PRO A 164 -16.87 -2.31 4.75
CA PRO A 164 -17.70 -1.43 5.56
C PRO A 164 -16.85 -0.63 6.56
N ASP A 165 -17.13 0.66 6.66
CA ASP A 165 -16.49 1.59 7.59
C ASP A 165 -14.95 1.62 7.51
N TYR A 166 -14.38 1.29 6.35
CA TYR A 166 -12.92 1.29 6.11
C TYR A 166 -12.55 2.18 4.90
N PRO A 167 -12.70 3.51 5.00
CA PRO A 167 -12.55 4.44 3.86
C PRO A 167 -11.10 4.85 3.55
N TRP A 168 -10.13 4.31 4.29
CA TRP A 168 -8.74 4.80 4.29
C TRP A 168 -7.91 4.30 3.12
N GLN A 169 -7.01 5.15 2.65
CA GLN A 169 -6.09 4.81 1.58
C GLN A 169 -4.98 3.89 2.10
N PRO A 170 -4.58 2.86 1.33
CA PRO A 170 -3.52 1.97 1.77
C PRO A 170 -2.16 2.63 1.59
N HIS A 171 -1.33 2.57 2.63
CA HIS A 171 0.11 2.87 2.54
C HIS A 171 0.93 1.58 2.59
N TYR A 172 2.13 1.62 1.99
CA TYR A 172 2.98 0.45 1.91
C TYR A 172 4.46 0.79 2.10
N VAL A 173 5.19 -0.10 2.75
CA VAL A 173 6.67 -0.13 2.80
C VAL A 173 7.15 -1.51 2.36
N ASN A 174 8.30 -1.54 1.70
CA ASN A 174 8.98 -2.77 1.28
C ASN A 174 10.50 -2.70 1.44
N ASP A 175 10.98 -1.62 2.06
CA ASP A 175 12.38 -1.30 2.31
C ASP A 175 12.81 -1.62 3.75
N LEU A 176 11.92 -2.23 4.57
CA LEU A 176 12.27 -2.65 5.93
C LEU A 176 13.27 -3.84 5.88
N PRO A 177 14.43 -3.75 6.53
CA PRO A 177 15.44 -4.82 6.50
C PRO A 177 14.92 -6.18 6.95
N SER A 178 14.12 -6.21 8.02
CA SER A 178 13.60 -7.45 8.63
C SER A 178 12.64 -8.26 7.76
N ILE A 179 12.01 -7.64 6.76
CA ILE A 179 11.05 -8.31 5.87
C ILE A 179 11.63 -8.54 4.46
N ALA A 180 12.87 -8.12 4.23
CA ALA A 180 13.68 -8.42 3.05
C ALA A 180 12.89 -8.33 1.73
N GLY A 181 12.27 -7.17 1.47
CA GLY A 181 11.54 -6.90 0.21
C GLY A 181 10.07 -7.31 0.18
N LEU A 182 9.53 -7.96 1.23
CA LEU A 182 8.08 -8.12 1.37
C LEU A 182 7.42 -6.76 1.54
N ARG A 183 6.20 -6.63 1.02
CA ARG A 183 5.38 -5.44 1.20
C ARG A 183 4.55 -5.54 2.48
N MET A 184 4.74 -4.59 3.39
CA MET A 184 3.88 -4.37 4.55
C MET A 184 2.91 -3.23 4.25
N HIS A 185 1.62 -3.46 4.48
CA HIS A 185 0.58 -2.45 4.47
C HIS A 185 0.47 -1.77 5.84
N TYR A 186 0.11 -0.49 5.85
CA TYR A 186 -0.33 0.23 7.02
C TYR A 186 -1.32 1.34 6.65
N LEU A 187 -2.16 1.71 7.61
CA LEU A 187 -2.86 2.99 7.60
C LEU A 187 -1.99 4.07 8.24
N ASP A 188 -2.07 5.29 7.74
CA ASP A 188 -1.41 6.47 8.30
C ASP A 188 -2.29 7.70 8.08
N GLU A 189 -3.09 8.01 9.10
CA GLU A 189 -4.18 8.97 9.01
C GLU A 189 -3.98 10.10 10.02
N GLY A 190 -4.37 11.32 9.66
CA GLY A 190 -4.15 12.52 10.48
C GLY A 190 -2.80 13.19 10.25
N ASP A 191 -2.54 14.29 10.96
CA ASP A 191 -1.34 15.13 10.77
C ASP A 191 -0.09 14.49 11.42
N ALA A 192 1.05 14.46 10.72
CA ALA A 192 2.33 13.98 11.26
C ALA A 192 2.77 14.73 12.54
N ASN A 193 2.35 15.98 12.69
CA ASN A 193 2.62 16.85 13.83
C ASN A 193 1.51 16.81 14.89
N ALA A 194 0.56 15.88 14.78
CA ALA A 194 -0.46 15.68 15.79
C ALA A 194 0.15 15.51 17.20
N PRO A 195 -0.56 15.97 18.25
CA PRO A 195 -0.07 15.88 19.61
C PRO A 195 0.19 14.44 20.07
N LEU A 196 -0.60 13.48 19.59
CA LEU A 196 -0.44 12.06 19.86
C LEU A 196 -0.54 11.24 18.57
N THR A 197 0.24 10.14 18.51
CA THR A 197 0.16 9.13 17.46
C THR A 197 -0.33 7.80 18.05
N TRP A 198 -1.48 7.29 17.62
CA TRP A 198 -2.00 5.99 18.05
C TRP A 198 -1.44 4.89 17.16
N LEU A 199 -0.49 4.10 17.68
CA LEU A 199 0.06 2.94 16.97
C LEU A 199 -0.77 1.71 17.30
N CYS A 200 -1.60 1.26 16.35
CA CYS A 200 -2.61 0.24 16.54
C CYS A 200 -2.15 -1.12 16.02
N LEU A 201 -1.76 -2.02 16.91
CA LEU A 201 -1.24 -3.34 16.56
C LEU A 201 -2.33 -4.39 16.73
N HIS A 202 -2.69 -5.05 15.63
CA HIS A 202 -3.68 -6.12 15.64
C HIS A 202 -3.04 -7.47 16.04
N GLY A 203 -3.88 -8.45 16.40
CA GLY A 203 -3.46 -9.82 16.66
C GLY A 203 -3.86 -10.82 15.58
N ASN A 204 -3.82 -12.11 15.91
CA ASN A 204 -4.25 -13.20 15.05
C ASN A 204 -5.74 -13.53 15.31
N PRO A 205 -6.58 -13.73 14.29
CA PRO A 205 -6.34 -13.67 12.84
C PRO A 205 -6.78 -12.33 12.21
N ALA A 206 -6.65 -11.23 12.95
CA ALA A 206 -7.14 -9.90 12.56
C ALA A 206 -6.23 -9.20 11.55
N TRP A 207 -6.59 -7.96 11.23
CA TRP A 207 -5.78 -6.96 10.53
C TRP A 207 -6.25 -5.55 10.93
N SER A 208 -5.67 -4.48 10.37
CA SER A 208 -6.00 -3.08 10.70
C SER A 208 -7.48 -2.72 10.66
N TYR A 209 -8.29 -3.45 9.88
CA TYR A 209 -9.76 -3.38 9.89
C TYR A 209 -10.41 -3.55 11.28
N LEU A 210 -9.75 -4.26 12.20
CA LEU A 210 -10.20 -4.41 13.59
C LEU A 210 -10.30 -3.07 14.34
N TYR A 211 -9.51 -2.07 13.94
CA TYR A 211 -9.50 -0.76 14.57
C TYR A 211 -10.49 0.23 13.95
N ARG A 212 -11.27 -0.15 12.94
CA ARG A 212 -12.13 0.76 12.16
C ARG A 212 -13.16 1.54 12.98
N LYS A 213 -13.63 0.97 14.10
CA LYS A 213 -14.58 1.62 15.02
C LYS A 213 -13.91 2.58 16.02
N MET A 214 -12.58 2.52 16.13
CA MET A 214 -11.77 3.32 17.06
C MET A 214 -11.08 4.50 16.35
N ILE A 215 -10.54 4.26 15.14
CA ILE A 215 -9.79 5.24 14.35
C ILE A 215 -10.55 6.58 14.21
N PRO A 216 -11.85 6.62 13.82
CA PRO A 216 -12.58 7.89 13.66
C PRO A 216 -12.63 8.74 14.93
N VAL A 217 -12.63 8.11 16.11
CA VAL A 217 -12.66 8.83 17.40
C VAL A 217 -11.35 9.59 17.63
N TRP A 218 -10.22 8.95 17.34
CA TRP A 218 -8.90 9.58 17.50
C TRP A 218 -8.64 10.64 16.43
N LEU A 219 -9.06 10.41 15.19
CA LEU A 219 -8.96 11.42 14.13
C LEU A 219 -9.82 12.64 14.46
N ALA A 220 -11.04 12.45 15.00
CA ALA A 220 -11.88 13.56 15.45
C ALA A 220 -11.27 14.34 16.63
N ALA A 221 -10.39 13.72 17.43
CA ALA A 221 -9.63 14.38 18.47
C ALA A 221 -8.38 15.12 17.94
N GLY A 222 -8.15 15.13 16.62
CA GLY A 222 -6.97 15.76 16.00
C GLY A 222 -5.68 14.96 16.19
N HIS A 223 -5.79 13.67 16.48
CA HIS A 223 -4.63 12.78 16.65
C HIS A 223 -4.25 12.09 15.33
N ARG A 224 -3.01 11.59 15.24
CA ARG A 224 -2.56 10.73 14.14
C ARG A 224 -2.81 9.27 14.49
N VAL A 225 -3.17 8.43 13.52
CA VAL A 225 -3.33 6.99 13.73
C VAL A 225 -2.50 6.22 12.71
N VAL A 226 -1.69 5.29 13.19
CA VAL A 226 -0.90 4.36 12.37
C VAL A 226 -1.32 2.93 12.71
N ALA A 227 -1.77 2.17 11.73
CA ALA A 227 -2.25 0.78 11.94
C ALA A 227 -1.65 -0.17 10.89
N PRO A 228 -0.50 -0.82 11.19
CA PRO A 228 0.10 -1.77 10.26
C PRO A 228 -0.63 -3.11 10.23
N ASP A 229 -0.61 -3.75 9.07
CA ASP A 229 -0.94 -5.16 8.93
C ASP A 229 0.34 -6.00 9.06
N LEU A 230 0.40 -6.90 10.04
CA LEU A 230 1.51 -7.83 10.19
C LEU A 230 1.70 -8.66 8.91
N ILE A 231 2.95 -9.01 8.60
CA ILE A 231 3.27 -9.89 7.47
C ILE A 231 2.51 -11.21 7.61
N GLY A 232 1.75 -11.59 6.58
CA GLY A 232 0.81 -12.72 6.65
C GLY A 232 -0.66 -12.35 6.86
N PHE A 233 -0.98 -11.08 7.15
CA PHE A 233 -2.34 -10.62 7.46
C PHE A 233 -2.74 -9.44 6.56
N GLY A 234 -4.04 -9.11 6.58
CA GLY A 234 -4.58 -7.92 5.92
C GLY A 234 -4.14 -7.76 4.46
N LYS A 235 -3.71 -6.55 4.10
CA LYS A 235 -3.17 -6.22 2.77
C LYS A 235 -1.65 -6.43 2.63
N SER A 236 -0.98 -6.86 3.70
CA SER A 236 0.45 -7.22 3.68
C SER A 236 0.69 -8.52 2.91
N ASP A 237 1.90 -8.65 2.36
CA ASP A 237 2.36 -9.87 1.72
C ASP A 237 2.33 -11.04 2.70
N LYS A 238 2.07 -12.24 2.17
CA LYS A 238 1.86 -13.47 2.94
C LYS A 238 2.85 -14.54 2.53
N PRO A 239 3.93 -14.75 3.30
CA PRO A 239 4.88 -15.83 3.09
C PRO A 239 4.17 -17.18 3.02
N LYS A 240 4.58 -18.03 2.07
CA LYS A 240 3.94 -19.32 1.81
C LYS A 240 4.21 -20.36 2.90
N LYS A 241 5.32 -20.20 3.65
CA LYS A 241 5.80 -21.17 4.64
C LYS A 241 5.61 -20.65 6.07
N ASP A 242 5.08 -21.52 6.92
CA ASP A 242 4.86 -21.27 8.35
C ASP A 242 6.18 -20.89 9.05
N SER A 243 7.31 -21.47 8.64
CA SER A 243 8.65 -21.23 9.20
C SER A 243 9.18 -19.80 9.06
N PHE A 244 8.59 -18.98 8.18
CA PHE A 244 8.91 -17.55 8.12
C PHE A 244 8.44 -16.82 9.38
N HIS A 245 7.30 -17.22 9.92
CA HIS A 245 6.69 -16.54 11.06
C HIS A 245 7.43 -16.94 12.33
N GLN A 246 8.23 -16.00 12.83
CA GLN A 246 9.01 -16.11 14.05
C GLN A 246 8.76 -14.87 14.89
N PHE A 247 8.81 -15.01 16.21
CA PHE A 247 8.56 -13.92 17.15
C PHE A 247 9.46 -12.72 16.84
N GLU A 248 10.76 -12.98 16.69
CA GLU A 248 11.79 -11.98 16.45
C GLU A 248 11.60 -11.26 15.12
N THR A 249 11.22 -11.97 14.06
CA THR A 249 10.95 -11.39 12.73
C THR A 249 9.80 -10.39 12.81
N HIS A 250 8.67 -10.77 13.42
CA HIS A 250 7.52 -9.88 13.54
C HIS A 250 7.81 -8.68 14.44
N ARG A 251 8.47 -8.91 15.58
CA ARG A 251 8.89 -7.84 16.49
C ARG A 251 9.82 -6.84 15.77
N GLN A 252 10.83 -7.34 15.05
CA GLN A 252 11.78 -6.48 14.35
C GLN A 252 11.11 -5.68 13.24
N SER A 253 10.15 -6.27 12.52
CA SER A 253 9.39 -5.54 11.49
C SER A 253 8.59 -4.36 12.03
N LEU A 254 8.10 -4.45 13.27
CA LEU A 254 7.42 -3.35 13.94
C LEU A 254 8.40 -2.26 14.39
N LEU A 255 9.58 -2.63 14.89
CA LEU A 255 10.64 -1.68 15.23
C LEU A 255 11.14 -0.92 13.98
N ASP A 256 11.43 -1.66 12.91
CA ASP A 256 11.85 -1.09 11.62
C ASP A 256 10.77 -0.12 11.09
N LEU A 257 9.49 -0.45 11.21
CA LEU A 257 8.39 0.43 10.80
C LEU A 257 8.33 1.71 11.65
N ILE A 258 8.43 1.59 12.98
CA ILE A 258 8.44 2.74 13.91
C ILE A 258 9.57 3.70 13.55
N GLU A 259 10.76 3.18 13.28
CA GLU A 259 11.93 3.96 12.87
C GLU A 259 11.73 4.56 11.47
N ARG A 260 11.28 3.76 10.50
CA ARG A 260 11.08 4.16 9.11
C ARG A 260 10.06 5.28 8.93
N LEU A 261 9.05 5.34 9.79
CA LEU A 261 8.02 6.39 9.79
C LEU A 261 8.33 7.52 10.80
N ASP A 262 9.46 7.43 11.50
CA ASP A 262 9.84 8.28 12.63
C ASP A 262 8.66 8.54 13.57
N LEU A 263 8.02 7.48 14.06
CA LEU A 263 6.87 7.64 14.94
C LEU A 263 7.29 8.23 16.28
N GLN A 264 6.60 9.31 16.66
CA GLN A 264 6.85 10.08 17.88
C GLN A 264 5.53 10.27 18.64
N ARG A 265 5.64 10.52 19.95
CA ARG A 265 4.49 10.76 20.85
C ARG A 265 3.47 9.63 20.78
N VAL A 266 3.98 8.40 20.79
CA VAL A 266 3.18 7.19 20.52
C VAL A 266 2.35 6.81 21.74
N VAL A 267 1.04 6.66 21.54
CA VAL A 267 0.19 5.84 22.39
C VAL A 267 0.09 4.47 21.73
N LEU A 268 0.73 3.47 22.35
CA LEU A 268 0.73 2.10 21.86
C LEU A 268 -0.63 1.46 22.16
N VAL A 269 -1.33 1.00 21.12
CA VAL A 269 -2.64 0.35 21.22
C VAL A 269 -2.50 -1.12 20.87
N VAL A 270 -2.79 -2.01 21.81
CA VAL A 270 -2.47 -3.44 21.67
C VAL A 270 -3.57 -4.38 22.16
N GLN A 271 -3.67 -5.54 21.50
CA GLN A 271 -4.57 -6.65 21.82
C GLN A 271 -3.99 -7.94 21.20
N ASP A 272 -4.21 -9.10 21.83
CA ASP A 272 -3.72 -10.41 21.38
C ASP A 272 -2.23 -10.38 20.96
N TRP A 273 -1.85 -10.90 19.79
CA TRP A 273 -0.48 -10.87 19.28
C TRP A 273 0.08 -9.48 19.08
N GLY A 274 -0.79 -8.49 18.84
CA GLY A 274 -0.42 -7.09 18.84
C GLY A 274 0.16 -6.66 20.18
N GLY A 275 -0.31 -7.22 21.30
CA GLY A 275 0.28 -6.98 22.63
C GLY A 275 1.43 -7.92 22.97
N ILE A 276 1.37 -9.19 22.59
CA ILE A 276 2.49 -10.13 22.80
C ILE A 276 3.78 -9.59 22.15
N LEU A 277 3.68 -9.01 20.96
CA LEU A 277 4.78 -8.32 20.29
C LEU A 277 4.94 -6.89 20.80
N GLY A 278 3.86 -6.11 20.78
CA GLY A 278 3.86 -4.67 21.02
C GLY A 278 4.39 -4.26 22.39
N LEU A 279 4.04 -5.02 23.44
CA LEU A 279 4.52 -4.73 24.80
C LEU A 279 6.05 -4.89 24.93
N THR A 280 6.73 -5.49 23.95
CA THR A 280 8.20 -5.61 23.93
C THR A 280 8.91 -4.49 23.15
N LEU A 281 8.16 -3.55 22.56
CA LEU A 281 8.72 -2.48 21.73
C LEU A 281 9.22 -1.28 22.55
N PRO A 282 8.51 -0.76 23.56
CA PRO A 282 8.88 0.50 24.20
C PRO A 282 10.27 0.51 24.83
N MET A 283 10.72 -0.61 25.38
CA MET A 283 12.07 -0.72 25.97
C MET A 283 13.23 -0.53 24.97
N ALA A 284 12.95 -0.57 23.66
CA ALA A 284 13.96 -0.32 22.62
C ALA A 284 14.09 1.16 22.23
N ALA A 285 13.07 1.98 22.54
CA ALA A 285 13.02 3.40 22.16
C ALA A 285 12.04 4.18 23.06
N THR A 286 12.32 4.17 24.37
CA THR A 286 11.41 4.65 25.42
C THR A 286 10.93 6.08 25.18
N GLU A 287 11.77 6.94 24.61
CA GLU A 287 11.49 8.34 24.31
C GLU A 287 10.35 8.55 23.30
N ARG A 288 10.10 7.57 22.43
CA ARG A 288 9.04 7.63 21.40
C ARG A 288 7.65 7.41 21.99
N PHE A 289 7.54 6.74 23.14
CA PHE A 289 6.26 6.31 23.72
C PHE A 289 5.81 7.23 24.86
N LYS A 290 4.54 7.64 24.82
CA LYS A 290 3.88 8.48 25.81
C LYS A 290 2.74 7.78 26.55
N GLY A 291 2.14 6.77 25.92
CA GLY A 291 1.02 6.05 26.50
C GLY A 291 0.91 4.60 26.06
N LEU A 292 0.15 3.82 26.82
CA LEU A 292 -0.25 2.45 26.54
C LEU A 292 -1.76 2.31 26.70
N LEU A 293 -2.46 2.01 25.60
CA LEU A 293 -3.83 1.49 25.61
C LEU A 293 -3.78 -0.03 25.43
N VAL A 294 -3.98 -0.77 26.52
CA VAL A 294 -3.87 -2.23 26.52
C VAL A 294 -5.24 -2.89 26.63
N MET A 295 -5.53 -3.76 25.67
CA MET A 295 -6.72 -4.61 25.59
C MET A 295 -6.32 -6.08 25.65
N ASN A 296 -7.30 -6.99 25.81
CA ASN A 296 -7.13 -8.44 26.00
C ASN A 296 -5.86 -9.03 25.36
N THR A 297 -4.81 -9.17 26.17
CA THR A 297 -3.46 -9.59 25.75
C THR A 297 -2.67 -10.11 26.96
N THR A 298 -1.41 -10.50 26.76
CA THR A 298 -0.48 -10.83 27.84
C THR A 298 0.98 -10.55 27.46
N LEU A 299 1.87 -10.60 28.46
CA LEU A 299 3.31 -10.78 28.26
C LEU A 299 3.61 -12.27 28.34
N ALA A 300 3.97 -12.89 27.22
CA ALA A 300 4.24 -14.32 27.15
C ALA A 300 5.66 -14.63 27.65
N THR A 301 5.87 -14.59 28.97
CA THR A 301 7.19 -14.77 29.59
C THR A 301 7.67 -16.22 29.65
N GLY A 302 6.79 -17.20 29.38
CA GLY A 302 7.08 -18.63 29.51
C GLY A 302 7.31 -19.10 30.95
N GLU A 303 6.96 -18.29 31.95
CA GLU A 303 7.12 -18.61 33.38
C GLU A 303 5.84 -19.12 34.03
N GLN A 304 4.71 -18.93 33.36
CA GLN A 304 3.39 -19.37 33.80
C GLN A 304 2.78 -20.22 32.69
N PRO A 305 2.04 -21.28 33.03
CA PRO A 305 1.33 -22.07 32.03
C PRO A 305 0.33 -21.19 31.28
N LEU A 306 0.18 -21.47 29.98
CA LEU A 306 -0.86 -20.85 29.17
C LEU A 306 -2.25 -21.21 29.74
N SER A 307 -3.23 -20.31 29.56
CA SER A 307 -4.58 -20.55 30.06
C SER A 307 -5.20 -21.79 29.39
N ALA A 308 -6.09 -22.49 30.10
CA ALA A 308 -6.81 -23.64 29.53
C ALA A 308 -7.57 -23.25 28.25
N GLY A 309 -8.12 -22.03 28.21
CA GLY A 309 -8.76 -21.48 27.01
C GLY A 309 -7.79 -21.28 25.84
N PHE A 310 -6.55 -20.85 26.11
CA PHE A 310 -5.52 -20.74 25.07
C PHE A 310 -5.11 -22.12 24.52
N LEU A 311 -4.89 -23.10 25.40
CA LEU A 311 -4.54 -24.47 24.98
C LEU A 311 -5.65 -25.06 24.09
N ALA A 312 -6.92 -24.93 24.52
CA ALA A 312 -8.07 -25.37 23.74
C ALA A 312 -8.18 -24.64 22.39
N TRP A 313 -7.89 -23.34 22.36
CA TRP A 313 -7.84 -22.54 21.13
C TRP A 313 -6.75 -23.02 20.16
N ARG A 314 -5.54 -23.30 20.68
CA ARG A 314 -4.41 -23.80 19.90
C ARG A 314 -4.73 -25.17 19.27
N ASP A 315 -5.28 -26.09 20.06
CA ASP A 315 -5.69 -27.42 19.59
C ASP A 315 -6.80 -27.33 18.54
N TRP A 316 -7.77 -26.44 18.76
CA TRP A 316 -8.83 -26.18 17.79
C TRP A 316 -8.27 -25.65 16.46
N CYS A 317 -7.36 -24.67 16.48
CA CYS A 317 -6.68 -24.15 15.29
C CYS A 317 -5.98 -25.26 14.50
N GLN A 318 -5.28 -26.16 15.20
CA GLN A 318 -4.59 -27.29 14.58
C GLN A 318 -5.59 -28.27 13.93
N SER A 319 -6.72 -28.53 14.57
CA SER A 319 -7.77 -29.42 14.05
C SER A 319 -8.61 -28.80 12.92
N GLN A 320 -8.65 -27.47 12.80
CA GLN A 320 -9.47 -26.72 11.84
C GLN A 320 -8.64 -25.74 11.01
N PRO A 321 -7.63 -26.17 10.24
CA PRO A 321 -6.66 -25.27 9.58
C PRO A 321 -7.27 -24.35 8.50
N GLN A 322 -8.53 -24.57 8.11
CA GLN A 322 -9.28 -23.75 7.16
C GLN A 322 -10.51 -23.10 7.80
N PHE A 323 -10.48 -22.86 9.11
CA PHE A 323 -11.61 -22.24 9.81
C PHE A 323 -12.01 -20.90 9.17
N ASP A 324 -13.30 -20.62 9.21
CA ASP A 324 -13.87 -19.35 8.73
C ASP A 324 -13.54 -18.24 9.72
N VAL A 325 -12.75 -17.25 9.26
CA VAL A 325 -12.23 -16.18 10.11
C VAL A 325 -13.37 -15.26 10.52
N GLY A 326 -14.24 -14.87 9.59
CA GLY A 326 -15.43 -14.08 9.87
C GLY A 326 -16.33 -14.71 10.93
N LYS A 327 -16.59 -16.02 10.84
CA LYS A 327 -17.37 -16.74 11.86
C LYS A 327 -16.70 -16.77 13.23
N LEU A 328 -15.37 -16.80 13.30
CA LEU A 328 -14.64 -16.69 14.57
C LEU A 328 -14.92 -15.34 15.25
N PHE A 329 -14.84 -14.24 14.49
CA PHE A 329 -15.16 -12.91 15.02
C PHE A 329 -16.63 -12.80 15.46
N ALA A 330 -17.56 -13.34 14.67
CA ALA A 330 -18.99 -13.32 14.97
C ALA A 330 -19.36 -14.11 16.24
N ARG A 331 -18.59 -15.14 16.64
CA ARG A 331 -18.82 -15.88 17.89
C ARG A 331 -18.75 -14.98 19.13
N GLY A 332 -17.79 -14.05 19.14
CA GLY A 332 -17.60 -13.09 20.24
C GLY A 332 -18.35 -11.77 20.05
N ASN A 333 -18.91 -11.52 18.86
CA ASN A 333 -19.53 -10.25 18.49
C ASN A 333 -20.83 -10.51 17.70
N ARG A 334 -21.92 -10.82 18.43
CA ARG A 334 -23.20 -11.23 17.83
C ARG A 334 -23.88 -10.18 16.96
N SER A 335 -23.48 -8.91 17.08
CA SER A 335 -24.00 -7.79 16.30
C SER A 335 -23.29 -7.58 14.97
N MET A 336 -22.25 -8.36 14.64
CA MET A 336 -21.52 -8.20 13.38
C MET A 336 -22.40 -8.51 12.17
N THR A 337 -22.32 -7.66 11.16
CA THR A 337 -23.00 -7.85 9.88
C THR A 337 -22.26 -8.88 9.02
N PRO A 338 -22.93 -9.51 8.02
CA PRO A 338 -22.26 -10.38 7.07
C PRO A 338 -21.08 -9.70 6.37
N GLN A 339 -21.23 -8.43 5.96
CA GLN A 339 -20.17 -7.66 5.29
C GLN A 339 -18.96 -7.44 6.21
N GLU A 340 -19.19 -7.20 7.51
CA GLU A 340 -18.09 -7.11 8.48
C GLU A 340 -17.39 -8.46 8.67
N THR A 341 -18.12 -9.58 8.66
CA THR A 341 -17.50 -10.91 8.72
C THR A 341 -16.71 -11.24 7.46
N ASP A 342 -17.20 -10.83 6.28
CA ASP A 342 -16.51 -11.04 5.00
C ASP A 342 -15.21 -10.23 4.91
N ALA A 343 -15.17 -9.03 5.49
CA ALA A 343 -13.95 -8.22 5.59
C ALA A 343 -12.80 -8.92 6.35
N TYR A 344 -13.12 -9.81 7.30
CA TYR A 344 -12.12 -10.64 7.98
C TYR A 344 -11.68 -11.86 7.18
N ASN A 345 -12.53 -12.35 6.27
CA ASN A 345 -12.19 -13.43 5.36
C ASN A 345 -11.40 -12.94 4.13
N ALA A 346 -11.56 -11.67 3.73
CA ALA A 346 -10.95 -11.06 2.55
C ALA A 346 -9.44 -11.33 2.39
N PRO A 347 -8.58 -11.24 3.43
CA PRO A 347 -7.15 -11.52 3.29
C PRO A 347 -6.81 -12.96 2.89
N PHE A 348 -7.75 -13.90 3.04
CA PHE A 348 -7.51 -15.35 3.04
C PHE A 348 -8.38 -16.11 2.02
N PRO A 349 -8.28 -15.80 0.71
CA PRO A 349 -9.15 -16.36 -0.32
C PRO A 349 -9.00 -17.88 -0.49
N ASP A 350 -7.83 -18.43 -0.19
CA ASP A 350 -7.57 -19.87 -0.22
C ASP A 350 -6.52 -20.30 0.83
N LYS A 351 -6.23 -21.61 0.88
CA LYS A 351 -5.29 -22.23 1.84
C LYS A 351 -3.86 -21.68 1.78
N GLY A 352 -3.42 -21.16 0.64
CA GLY A 352 -2.08 -20.61 0.43
C GLY A 352 -1.82 -19.34 1.24
N PHE A 353 -2.86 -18.54 1.48
CA PHE A 353 -2.77 -17.26 2.21
C PHE A 353 -2.77 -17.43 3.74
N ARG A 354 -2.84 -18.66 4.25
CA ARG A 354 -3.15 -18.96 5.66
C ARG A 354 -1.95 -19.46 6.48
N ALA A 355 -0.71 -19.27 6.01
CA ALA A 355 0.48 -19.71 6.75
C ALA A 355 0.60 -19.06 8.13
N ALA A 356 0.30 -17.76 8.23
CA ALA A 356 0.32 -17.04 9.51
C ALA A 356 -0.71 -17.59 10.50
N LEU A 357 -1.91 -17.94 10.02
CA LEU A 357 -2.99 -18.48 10.87
C LEU A 357 -2.60 -19.82 11.52
N ARG A 358 -1.74 -20.60 10.86
CA ARG A 358 -1.20 -21.86 11.38
C ARG A 358 0.00 -21.65 12.30
N ALA A 359 0.84 -20.67 11.98
CA ALA A 359 2.09 -20.43 12.70
C ALA A 359 1.89 -19.71 14.03
N PHE A 360 0.95 -18.76 14.12
CA PHE A 360 0.78 -17.90 15.30
C PHE A 360 0.34 -18.67 16.57
N PRO A 361 -0.67 -19.56 16.57
CA PRO A 361 -1.08 -20.27 17.78
C PRO A 361 0.04 -21.07 18.48
N PRO A 362 0.85 -21.90 17.79
CA PRO A 362 1.96 -22.62 18.44
C PRO A 362 3.18 -21.74 18.75
N MET A 363 3.26 -20.53 18.20
CA MET A 363 4.38 -19.60 18.44
C MET A 363 4.25 -18.83 19.76
N VAL A 364 3.10 -18.87 20.44
CA VAL A 364 2.96 -18.20 21.74
C VAL A 364 3.94 -18.83 22.74
N PRO A 365 4.87 -18.05 23.33
CA PRO A 365 5.89 -18.60 24.21
C PRO A 365 5.27 -19.33 25.42
N GLU A 366 5.50 -20.64 25.51
CA GLU A 366 4.95 -21.49 26.58
C GLU A 366 5.99 -21.80 27.67
N PHE A 367 7.26 -21.92 27.28
CA PHE A 367 8.36 -22.31 28.17
C PHE A 367 9.42 -21.20 28.26
N ALA A 368 10.25 -21.27 29.30
CA ALA A 368 11.26 -20.24 29.58
C ALA A 368 12.28 -20.04 28.43
N ASP A 369 12.54 -21.09 27.65
CA ASP A 369 13.43 -21.17 26.49
C ASP A 369 12.69 -21.03 25.15
N SER A 370 11.36 -20.86 25.16
CA SER A 370 10.60 -20.60 23.93
C SER A 370 11.08 -19.29 23.28
N PRO A 371 11.16 -19.21 21.93
CA PRO A 371 11.41 -17.96 21.23
C PRO A 371 10.46 -16.86 21.72
N GLY A 372 10.95 -15.62 21.89
CA GLY A 372 10.17 -14.54 22.48
C GLY A 372 10.00 -14.53 24.02
N ALA A 373 10.25 -15.63 24.74
CA ALA A 373 10.04 -15.67 26.20
C ALA A 373 11.02 -14.76 26.96
N GLY A 374 12.31 -14.78 26.57
CA GLY A 374 13.35 -13.95 27.18
C GLY A 374 13.12 -12.45 27.02
N ILE A 375 12.78 -12.01 25.81
CA ILE A 375 12.47 -10.62 25.51
C ILE A 375 11.16 -10.17 26.19
N SER A 376 10.19 -11.07 26.35
CA SER A 376 8.97 -10.80 27.13
C SER A 376 9.24 -10.61 28.62
N ARG A 377 10.23 -11.31 29.20
CA ARG A 377 10.69 -11.07 30.58
C ARG A 377 11.37 -9.72 30.74
N GLN A 378 12.22 -9.33 29.79
CA GLN A 378 12.82 -7.99 29.76
C GLN A 378 11.73 -6.91 29.69
N ALA A 379 10.73 -7.10 28.83
CA ALA A 379 9.58 -6.20 28.73
C ALA A 379 8.80 -6.11 30.05
N ARG A 380 8.52 -7.24 30.72
CA ARG A 380 7.90 -7.26 32.05
C ARG A 380 8.68 -6.40 33.05
N ASP A 381 10.00 -6.51 33.05
CA ASP A 381 10.85 -5.76 33.98
C ASP A 381 10.84 -4.26 33.65
N PHE A 382 10.89 -3.90 32.37
CA PHE A 382 10.69 -2.53 31.91
C PHE A 382 9.33 -1.95 32.35
N TRP A 383 8.21 -2.65 32.10
CA TRP A 383 6.88 -2.17 32.49
C TRP A 383 6.71 -2.00 34.00
N ARG A 384 7.42 -2.80 34.79
CA ARG A 384 7.35 -2.74 36.25
C ARG A 384 8.20 -1.62 36.83
N ASN A 385 9.38 -1.38 36.26
CA ASN A 385 10.42 -0.60 36.92
C ASN A 385 10.76 0.72 36.20
N GLU A 386 10.52 0.80 34.89
CA GLU A 386 11.06 1.88 34.05
C GLU A 386 9.97 2.69 33.32
N TRP A 387 8.79 2.13 33.09
CA TRP A 387 7.70 2.83 32.39
C TRP A 387 7.28 4.13 33.11
N GLN A 388 7.25 5.24 32.36
CA GLN A 388 6.86 6.57 32.86
C GLN A 388 5.64 7.17 32.13
N GLY A 389 5.13 6.49 31.10
CA GLY A 389 3.99 6.99 30.34
C GLY A 389 2.64 6.73 31.01
N GLN A 390 1.57 7.23 30.40
CA GLN A 390 0.21 6.97 30.87
C GLN A 390 -0.26 5.58 30.44
N SER A 391 -1.10 4.93 31.23
CA SER A 391 -1.62 3.60 30.93
C SER A 391 -3.13 3.59 31.06
N PHE A 392 -3.82 2.99 30.09
CA PHE A 392 -5.25 2.72 30.13
C PHE A 392 -5.51 1.27 29.73
N MET A 393 -6.32 0.57 30.51
CA MET A 393 -6.65 -0.83 30.25
C MET A 393 -8.15 -0.98 30.00
N ALA A 394 -8.52 -1.78 29.00
CA ALA A 394 -9.89 -2.20 28.76
C ALA A 394 -9.96 -3.74 28.63
N ILE A 395 -10.98 -4.35 29.24
CA ILE A 395 -11.11 -5.81 29.31
C ILE A 395 -12.48 -6.23 28.79
N GLY A 396 -12.51 -7.04 27.73
CA GLY A 396 -13.69 -7.81 27.35
C GLY A 396 -13.84 -9.02 28.27
N GLN A 397 -14.89 -9.04 29.09
CA GLN A 397 -15.08 -10.06 30.14
C GLN A 397 -15.60 -11.41 29.60
N GLN A 398 -16.09 -11.47 28.37
CA GLN A 398 -16.52 -12.72 27.71
C GLN A 398 -15.36 -13.44 27.01
N ASP A 399 -14.12 -12.96 27.12
CA ASP A 399 -12.95 -13.60 26.52
C ASP A 399 -12.53 -14.86 27.30
N PRO A 400 -12.63 -16.06 26.70
CA PRO A 400 -12.25 -17.31 27.36
C PRO A 400 -10.73 -17.56 27.36
N VAL A 401 -9.95 -16.76 26.64
CA VAL A 401 -8.51 -16.97 26.41
C VAL A 401 -7.68 -16.00 27.24
N LEU A 402 -7.86 -14.69 27.02
CA LEU A 402 -7.09 -13.58 27.63
C LEU A 402 -8.02 -12.62 28.39
N GLY A 403 -9.06 -13.16 29.03
CA GLY A 403 -10.04 -12.41 29.80
C GLY A 403 -9.51 -11.83 31.10
N GLU A 404 -10.43 -11.40 31.97
CA GLU A 404 -10.11 -10.60 33.16
C GLU A 404 -8.99 -11.17 34.06
N PRO A 405 -8.92 -12.47 34.39
CA PRO A 405 -7.83 -12.99 35.21
C PRO A 405 -6.43 -12.75 34.62
N VAL A 406 -6.29 -12.91 33.29
CA VAL A 406 -5.01 -12.70 32.58
C VAL A 406 -4.68 -11.21 32.54
N MET A 407 -5.68 -10.38 32.23
CA MET A 407 -5.51 -8.93 32.15
C MET A 407 -5.22 -8.29 33.51
N ARG A 408 -5.86 -8.75 34.59
CA ARG A 408 -5.55 -8.35 35.97
C ARG A 408 -4.12 -8.73 36.37
N HIS A 409 -3.66 -9.91 35.93
CA HIS A 409 -2.25 -10.29 36.11
C HIS A 409 -1.32 -9.31 35.39
N LEU A 410 -1.60 -8.99 34.12
CA LEU A 410 -0.83 -8.02 33.35
C LEU A 410 -0.86 -6.62 33.98
N GLN A 411 -2.03 -6.15 34.43
CA GLN A 411 -2.24 -4.87 35.12
C GLN A 411 -1.27 -4.74 36.30
N SER A 412 -1.13 -5.80 37.12
CA SER A 412 -0.23 -5.82 38.28
C SER A 412 1.26 -5.70 37.93
N ARG A 413 1.62 -5.84 36.65
CA ARG A 413 3.01 -5.74 36.15
C ARG A 413 3.31 -4.40 35.49
N ILE A 414 2.29 -3.59 35.19
CA ILE A 414 2.46 -2.29 34.53
C ILE A 414 2.40 -1.21 35.61
N LEU A 415 3.53 -0.54 35.83
CA LEU A 415 3.64 0.53 36.80
C LEU A 415 2.61 1.63 36.51
N GLY A 416 1.82 1.99 37.52
CA GLY A 416 0.82 3.06 37.40
C GLY A 416 -0.39 2.71 36.51
N CYS A 417 -0.61 1.44 36.16
CA CYS A 417 -1.81 1.04 35.42
C CYS A 417 -3.07 1.21 36.30
N PRO A 418 -4.06 2.03 35.89
CA PRO A 418 -5.25 2.29 36.68
C PRO A 418 -6.20 1.09 36.67
N GLU A 419 -7.33 1.21 37.38
CA GLU A 419 -8.41 0.24 37.28
C GLU A 419 -8.92 0.10 35.82
N PRO A 420 -9.11 -1.12 35.31
CA PRO A 420 -9.50 -1.33 33.94
C PRO A 420 -10.95 -0.92 33.67
N MET A 421 -11.22 -0.43 32.46
CA MET A 421 -12.56 -0.37 31.93
C MET A 421 -13.05 -1.79 31.61
N LEU A 422 -14.06 -2.26 32.34
CA LEU A 422 -14.65 -3.57 32.11
C LEU A 422 -15.78 -3.47 31.09
N LEU A 423 -15.78 -4.38 30.11
CA LEU A 423 -16.83 -4.52 29.10
C LEU A 423 -17.50 -5.89 29.28
N PRO A 424 -18.63 -5.96 30.03
CA PRO A 424 -19.30 -7.21 30.38
C PRO A 424 -19.73 -8.05 29.18
N ASP A 425 -20.09 -7.40 28.07
CA ASP A 425 -20.63 -8.07 26.88
C ASP A 425 -19.59 -8.24 25.76
N ALA A 426 -18.35 -7.80 25.96
CA ALA A 426 -17.31 -7.88 24.95
C ALA A 426 -16.46 -9.15 25.11
N GLY A 427 -16.20 -9.83 23.99
CA GLY A 427 -15.31 -10.99 23.93
C GLY A 427 -13.84 -10.60 23.72
N HIS A 428 -13.09 -11.54 23.17
CA HIS A 428 -11.65 -11.39 22.91
C HIS A 428 -11.29 -10.20 22.00
N PHE A 429 -12.02 -10.03 20.89
CA PHE A 429 -11.83 -8.93 19.93
C PHE A 429 -12.59 -7.67 20.38
N VAL A 430 -12.19 -7.13 21.52
CA VAL A 430 -12.89 -6.04 22.23
C VAL A 430 -13.02 -4.75 21.40
N GLN A 431 -12.17 -4.56 20.38
CA GLN A 431 -12.22 -3.41 19.46
C GLN A 431 -13.48 -3.38 18.59
N GLU A 432 -14.19 -4.49 18.44
CA GLU A 432 -15.51 -4.52 17.78
C GLU A 432 -16.58 -3.75 18.57
N GLN A 433 -16.34 -3.52 19.87
CA GLN A 433 -17.07 -2.59 20.74
C GLN A 433 -16.19 -1.37 21.11
N GLY A 434 -15.17 -1.09 20.30
CA GLY A 434 -14.04 -0.23 20.65
C GLY A 434 -14.32 1.27 20.65
N ARG A 435 -15.47 1.73 20.15
CA ARG A 435 -15.81 3.17 20.15
C ARG A 435 -15.77 3.77 21.56
N ALA A 436 -16.42 3.11 22.52
CA ALA A 436 -16.46 3.56 23.91
C ALA A 436 -15.06 3.55 24.56
N ILE A 437 -14.23 2.57 24.20
CA ILE A 437 -12.84 2.46 24.65
C ILE A 437 -12.01 3.62 24.10
N ALA A 438 -12.13 3.91 22.80
CA ALA A 438 -11.41 5.01 22.15
C ALA A 438 -11.81 6.37 22.74
N GLU A 439 -13.10 6.59 22.98
CA GLU A 439 -13.61 7.82 23.61
C GLU A 439 -13.11 7.99 25.04
N ALA A 440 -13.07 6.90 25.83
CA ALA A 440 -12.49 6.91 27.17
C ALA A 440 -10.98 7.16 27.14
N ALA A 441 -10.27 6.56 26.19
CA ALA A 441 -8.85 6.78 26.00
C ALA A 441 -8.53 8.25 25.65
N VAL A 442 -9.29 8.89 24.76
CA VAL A 442 -9.10 10.33 24.45
C VAL A 442 -9.25 11.21 25.69
N ARG A 443 -10.19 10.90 26.59
CA ARG A 443 -10.33 11.64 27.85
C ARG A 443 -9.20 11.37 28.85
N HIS A 444 -8.60 10.18 28.78
CA HIS A 444 -7.54 9.76 29.68
C HIS A 444 -6.18 10.32 29.26
N PHE A 445 -5.81 10.14 27.98
CA PHE A 445 -4.50 10.52 27.46
C PHE A 445 -4.44 12.01 27.16
N LYS A 446 -3.55 12.72 27.86
CA LYS A 446 -3.28 14.15 27.62
C LYS A 446 -2.00 14.32 26.78
N PRO A 447 -1.99 15.23 25.78
CA PRO A 447 -0.82 15.58 24.97
C PRO A 447 0.45 15.91 25.75
#